data_AF-A0A4Y5SK33-F1
#
_entry.id   AF-A0A4Y5SK33-F1
#
_cell.length_a   1.000
_cell.length_b   1.000
_cell.length_c   1.000
_cell.angle_alpha   90.00
_cell.angle_beta   90.00
_cell.angle_gamma   90.00
#
_symmetry.space_group_name_H-M   'P 1'
#
loop_
_entity.id
_entity.type
_entity.pdbx_description
1 polymer ?
#
loop_
_entity_poly.entity_id
_entity_poly.type
_entity_poly.pdbx_seq_one_letter_code
_entity_poly.pdbx_strand_id
1 'polypeptide(L)'
;MKVEIEAFMEPPSIEECLRKAALDALVDETVRVRGDFVSELFHPGPWERFKECTRPKASVEFSVGGLFIARGEEDYLRFAEGILSIGAVARGRFEVALRLAGLTETHLLADPVDDGVQLSFAGFYGMVRLSEGGITFSTEESTVQVPLEDYLGAEERFLSSLAFDLRELFETCSKHGLERAFLENTRPVRLLLKVIGYENGVGR
;
A
#
# COMPACT_ATOMS: atom_id res chain seq x y z
N MET A 1 22.43 -3.36 11.67
CA MET A 1 22.28 -4.19 10.45
C MET A 1 21.78 -3.28 9.34
N LYS A 2 22.27 -3.40 8.09
CA LYS A 2 21.80 -2.48 7.04
C LYS A 2 20.38 -2.88 6.63
N VAL A 3 19.40 -2.02 6.89
CA VAL A 3 18.02 -2.16 6.44
C VAL A 3 17.76 -1.12 5.37
N GLU A 4 17.23 -1.56 4.23
CA GLU A 4 16.94 -0.73 3.06
C GLU A 4 15.50 -0.95 2.62
N ILE A 5 14.78 0.16 2.42
CA ILE A 5 13.40 0.18 1.91
C ILE A 5 13.40 1.17 0.76
N GLU A 6 13.22 0.66 -0.45
CA GLU A 6 13.21 1.44 -1.68
C GLU A 6 11.94 1.13 -2.47
N ALA A 7 11.35 2.17 -3.06
CA ALA A 7 10.21 2.04 -3.96
C ALA A 7 10.35 3.09 -5.05
N PHE A 8 10.51 2.63 -6.29
CA PHE A 8 10.61 3.49 -7.46
C PHE A 8 9.27 3.48 -8.17
N MET A 9 8.49 4.53 -7.95
CA MET A 9 7.20 4.70 -8.61
C MET A 9 7.40 4.87 -10.11
N GLU A 10 6.69 4.04 -10.89
CA GLU A 10 6.54 4.20 -12.33
C GLU A 10 5.18 4.89 -12.57
N PRO A 11 5.14 6.22 -12.70
CA PRO A 11 3.89 6.93 -12.89
C PRO A 11 3.25 6.47 -14.21
N PRO A 12 2.04 5.89 -14.19
CA PRO A 12 1.35 5.55 -15.41
C PRO A 12 1.06 6.84 -16.19
N SER A 13 0.99 6.74 -17.52
CA SER A 13 0.32 7.78 -18.31
C SER A 13 -1.16 7.76 -17.93
N ILE A 14 -1.55 8.56 -16.94
CA ILE A 14 -2.93 8.59 -16.41
C ILE A 14 -3.91 8.87 -17.56
N GLU A 15 -3.55 9.77 -18.47
CA GLU A 15 -4.36 10.08 -19.65
C GLU A 15 -4.57 8.86 -20.56
N GLU A 16 -3.52 8.10 -20.88
CA GLU A 16 -3.64 6.88 -21.69
C GLU A 16 -4.45 5.80 -20.96
N CYS A 17 -4.22 5.64 -19.66
CA CYS A 17 -4.99 4.72 -18.83
C CYS A 17 -6.48 5.07 -18.84
N LEU A 18 -6.82 6.35 -18.65
CA LEU A 18 -8.19 6.84 -18.67
C LEU A 18 -8.87 6.59 -20.03
N ARG A 19 -8.17 6.88 -21.14
CA ARG A 19 -8.68 6.62 -22.49
C ARG A 19 -8.97 5.14 -22.69
N LYS A 20 -8.04 4.27 -22.26
CA LYS A 20 -8.21 2.81 -22.34
C LYS A 20 -9.38 2.35 -21.46
N ALA A 21 -9.44 2.77 -20.21
CA ALA A 21 -10.49 2.42 -19.27
C ALA A 21 -11.88 2.85 -19.77
N ALA A 22 -11.99 4.03 -20.39
CA ALA A 22 -13.23 4.53 -20.98
C ALA A 22 -13.65 3.70 -22.21
N LEU A 23 -12.70 3.33 -23.09
CA LEU A 23 -12.96 2.48 -24.25
C LEU A 23 -13.41 1.07 -23.81
N ASP A 24 -12.71 0.47 -22.84
CA ASP A 24 -13.06 -0.85 -22.32
C ASP A 24 -14.46 -0.83 -21.70
N ALA A 25 -14.80 0.21 -20.94
CA ALA A 25 -16.14 0.37 -20.37
C ALA A 25 -17.24 0.51 -21.44
N LEU A 26 -16.95 1.18 -22.56
CA LEU A 26 -17.87 1.25 -23.69
C LEU A 26 -18.05 -0.11 -24.37
N VAL A 27 -16.94 -0.84 -24.59
CA VAL A 27 -16.99 -2.19 -25.17
C VAL A 27 -17.83 -3.11 -24.30
N ASP A 28 -17.55 -3.14 -23.00
CA ASP A 28 -18.30 -3.91 -21.98
C ASP A 28 -19.81 -3.63 -22.05
N GLU A 29 -20.22 -2.36 -22.04
CA GLU A 29 -21.66 -2.04 -22.14
C GLU A 29 -22.27 -2.40 -23.50
N THR A 30 -21.50 -2.38 -24.59
CA THR A 30 -22.01 -2.82 -25.91
C THR A 30 -22.14 -4.34 -26.04
N VAL A 31 -21.35 -5.12 -25.30
CA VAL A 31 -21.40 -6.59 -25.31
C VAL A 31 -22.25 -7.17 -24.17
N ARG A 32 -22.73 -6.31 -23.26
CA ARG A 32 -23.54 -6.70 -22.11
C ARG A 32 -24.84 -7.38 -22.51
N VAL A 33 -25.08 -8.56 -21.96
CA VAL A 33 -26.37 -9.26 -22.05
C VAL A 33 -27.14 -9.01 -20.75
N ARG A 34 -28.21 -8.21 -20.81
CA ARG A 34 -29.02 -7.88 -19.62
C ARG A 34 -29.60 -9.15 -18.98
N GLY A 35 -29.43 -9.30 -17.67
CA GLY A 35 -30.01 -10.39 -16.87
C GLY A 35 -29.12 -11.63 -16.74
N ASP A 36 -27.91 -11.63 -17.30
CA ASP A 36 -26.91 -12.66 -17.02
C ASP A 36 -26.04 -12.25 -15.83
N PHE A 37 -26.18 -12.99 -14.72
CA PHE A 37 -25.40 -12.80 -13.49
C PHE A 37 -23.88 -12.87 -13.75
N VAL A 38 -23.44 -13.76 -14.65
CA VAL A 38 -22.02 -13.91 -14.96
C VAL A 38 -21.51 -12.66 -15.68
N SER A 39 -22.27 -12.18 -16.67
CA SER A 39 -21.97 -10.91 -17.34
C SER A 39 -21.87 -9.77 -16.32
N GLU A 40 -22.86 -9.57 -15.44
CA GLU A 40 -22.83 -8.48 -14.47
C GLU A 40 -21.67 -8.58 -13.44
N LEU A 41 -21.20 -9.79 -13.12
CA LEU A 41 -20.08 -10.01 -12.21
C LEU A 41 -18.71 -9.62 -12.79
N PHE A 42 -18.57 -9.61 -14.12
CA PHE A 42 -17.31 -9.35 -14.82
C PHE A 42 -17.22 -7.96 -15.48
N HIS A 43 -18.22 -7.10 -15.29
CA HIS A 43 -18.24 -5.74 -15.85
C HIS A 43 -18.02 -4.71 -14.73
N PRO A 44 -16.76 -4.47 -14.31
CA PRO A 44 -16.49 -3.40 -13.36
C PRO A 44 -16.94 -2.07 -13.97
N GLY A 45 -17.75 -1.33 -13.22
CA GLY A 45 -18.23 -0.04 -13.66
C GLY A 45 -17.08 0.92 -14.00
N PRO A 46 -17.31 1.95 -14.84
CA PRO A 46 -16.28 2.90 -15.25
C PRO A 46 -15.47 3.49 -14.08
N TRP A 47 -16.12 3.70 -12.94
CA TRP A 47 -15.48 4.20 -11.72
C TRP A 47 -14.37 3.29 -11.19
N GLU A 48 -14.61 1.98 -11.10
CA GLU A 48 -13.60 1.02 -10.62
C GLU A 48 -12.38 1.00 -11.54
N ARG A 49 -12.60 1.09 -12.86
CA ARG A 49 -11.53 1.15 -13.85
C ARG A 49 -10.71 2.45 -13.74
N PHE A 50 -11.36 3.59 -13.48
CA PHE A 50 -10.65 4.85 -13.29
C PHE A 50 -9.86 4.90 -11.98
N LYS A 51 -10.33 4.24 -10.93
CA LYS A 51 -9.56 4.09 -9.69
C LYS A 51 -8.24 3.37 -9.94
N GLU A 52 -8.25 2.30 -10.74
CA GLU A 52 -7.02 1.58 -11.10
C GLU A 52 -5.99 2.50 -11.79
N CYS A 53 -6.43 3.51 -12.55
CA CYS A 53 -5.51 4.47 -13.17
C CYS A 53 -4.77 5.38 -12.18
N THR A 54 -5.21 5.42 -10.92
CA THR A 54 -4.56 6.18 -9.83
C THR A 54 -3.74 5.29 -8.90
N ARG A 55 -3.50 4.04 -9.30
CA ARG A 55 -2.69 3.04 -8.58
C ARG A 55 -1.38 2.82 -9.34
N PRO A 56 -0.30 3.58 -9.03
CA PRO A 56 0.93 3.47 -9.77
C PRO A 56 1.66 2.16 -9.45
N LYS A 57 2.30 1.60 -10.46
CA LYS A 57 3.22 0.48 -10.28
C LYS A 57 4.54 0.99 -9.70
N ALA A 58 5.26 0.12 -9.02
CA ALA A 58 6.58 0.42 -8.53
C ALA A 58 7.46 -0.82 -8.53
N SER A 59 8.73 -0.59 -8.84
CA SER A 59 9.80 -1.53 -8.53
C SER A 59 10.20 -1.31 -7.07
N VAL A 60 9.99 -2.31 -6.23
CA VAL A 60 10.16 -2.18 -4.77
C VAL A 60 11.19 -3.16 -4.24
N GLU A 61 11.89 -2.74 -3.19
CA GLU A 61 12.84 -3.56 -2.45
C GLU A 61 12.74 -3.27 -0.96
N PHE A 62 12.66 -4.33 -0.15
CA PHE A 62 12.87 -4.29 1.29
C PHE A 62 13.89 -5.37 1.65
N SER A 63 15.06 -4.97 2.11
CA SER A 63 16.17 -5.88 2.39
C SER A 63 16.85 -5.61 3.74
N VAL A 64 17.44 -6.66 4.29
CA VAL A 64 18.06 -6.68 5.61
C VAL A 64 19.35 -7.48 5.55
N GLY A 65 20.50 -6.80 5.72
CA GLY A 65 21.81 -7.46 5.72
C GLY A 65 22.13 -8.23 4.43
N GLY A 66 21.54 -7.83 3.29
CA GLY A 66 21.67 -8.50 1.99
C GLY A 66 20.63 -9.60 1.72
N LEU A 67 19.73 -9.88 2.66
CA LEU A 67 18.58 -10.77 2.46
C LEU A 67 17.35 -9.95 2.04
N PHE A 68 16.68 -10.33 0.96
CA PHE A 68 15.44 -9.70 0.55
C PHE A 68 14.27 -10.22 1.39
N ILE A 69 13.54 -9.32 2.04
CA ILE A 69 12.27 -9.62 2.69
C ILE A 69 11.14 -9.50 1.67
N ALA A 70 11.14 -8.44 0.87
CA ALA A 70 10.20 -8.20 -0.21
C ALA A 70 10.93 -7.60 -1.41
N ARG A 71 10.61 -8.03 -2.63
CA ARG A 71 11.20 -7.49 -3.87
C ARG A 71 10.34 -7.80 -5.08
N GLY A 72 10.19 -6.83 -5.98
CA GLY A 72 9.59 -7.05 -7.29
C GLY A 72 8.75 -5.87 -7.77
N GLU A 73 7.92 -6.13 -8.77
CA GLU A 73 6.92 -5.17 -9.26
C GLU A 73 5.65 -5.29 -8.41
N GLU A 74 5.19 -4.18 -7.86
CA GLU A 74 4.01 -4.13 -6.98
C GLU A 74 3.25 -2.82 -7.19
N ASP A 75 2.01 -2.78 -6.72
CA ASP A 75 1.30 -1.54 -6.51
C ASP A 75 2.00 -0.69 -5.42
N TYR A 76 2.40 0.53 -5.76
CA TYR A 76 3.15 1.40 -4.86
C TYR A 76 2.39 1.71 -3.56
N LEU A 77 1.07 1.93 -3.64
CA LEU A 77 0.25 2.23 -2.46
C LEU A 77 0.10 1.00 -1.57
N ARG A 78 0.00 -0.19 -2.16
CA ARG A 78 0.00 -1.48 -1.43
C ARG A 78 1.33 -1.73 -0.73
N PHE A 79 2.45 -1.45 -1.40
CA PHE A 79 3.77 -1.55 -0.78
C PHE A 79 3.90 -0.56 0.39
N ALA A 80 3.51 0.71 0.18
CA ALA A 80 3.51 1.73 1.23
C ALA A 80 2.64 1.33 2.42
N GLU A 81 1.45 0.78 2.16
CA GLU A 81 0.57 0.25 3.20
C GLU A 81 1.21 -0.91 3.98
N GLY A 82 1.90 -1.82 3.30
CA GLY A 82 2.66 -2.91 3.93
C GLY A 82 3.73 -2.40 4.89
N ILE A 83 4.58 -1.48 4.42
CA ILE A 83 5.62 -0.84 5.24
C ILE A 83 4.99 -0.09 6.43
N LEU A 84 3.94 0.70 6.21
CA LEU A 84 3.26 1.44 7.27
C LEU A 84 2.59 0.52 8.30
N SER A 85 2.08 -0.64 7.88
CA SER A 85 1.51 -1.65 8.77
C SER A 85 2.58 -2.25 9.67
N ILE A 86 3.74 -2.58 9.11
CA ILE A 86 4.92 -3.00 9.89
C ILE A 86 5.34 -1.88 10.85
N GLY A 87 5.30 -0.62 10.40
CA GLY A 87 5.52 0.57 11.22
C GLY A 87 4.59 0.72 12.41
N ALA A 88 3.32 0.38 12.23
CA ALA A 88 2.33 0.36 13.29
C ALA A 88 2.59 -0.79 14.28
N VAL A 89 3.02 -1.96 13.82
CA VAL A 89 3.46 -3.07 14.69
C VAL A 89 4.70 -2.69 15.49
N ALA A 90 5.71 -2.12 14.83
CA ALA A 90 6.96 -1.64 15.42
C ALA A 90 6.73 -0.70 16.62
N ARG A 91 5.66 0.10 16.55
CA ARG A 91 5.29 1.08 17.58
C ARG A 91 4.24 0.55 18.58
N GLY A 92 3.79 -0.69 18.47
CA GLY A 92 2.73 -1.26 19.30
C GLY A 92 1.37 -0.57 19.10
N ARG A 93 1.09 -0.07 17.89
CA ARG A 93 -0.11 0.70 17.54
C ARG A 93 -1.02 0.03 16.52
N PHE A 94 -0.73 -1.20 16.09
CA PHE A 94 -1.52 -1.85 15.06
C PHE A 94 -2.99 -2.06 15.46
N GLU A 95 -3.28 -2.40 16.72
CA GLU A 95 -4.68 -2.46 17.22
C GLU A 95 -5.43 -1.13 17.09
N VAL A 96 -4.71 0.00 17.24
CA VAL A 96 -5.30 1.33 17.01
C VAL A 96 -5.62 1.50 15.53
N ALA A 97 -4.72 1.07 14.63
CA ALA A 97 -4.97 1.09 13.19
C ALA A 97 -6.21 0.29 12.82
N LEU A 98 -6.35 -0.95 13.32
CA LEU A 98 -7.52 -1.80 13.05
C LEU A 98 -8.83 -1.18 13.54
N ARG A 99 -8.84 -0.61 14.75
CA ARG A 99 -10.04 0.06 15.28
C ARG A 99 -10.44 1.26 14.41
N LEU A 100 -9.48 2.08 14.02
CA LEU A 100 -9.74 3.21 13.13
C LEU A 100 -10.18 2.74 11.74
N ALA A 101 -9.59 1.67 11.23
CA ALA A 101 -9.94 1.08 9.94
C ALA A 101 -11.40 0.60 9.96
N GLY A 102 -11.82 -0.11 11.01
CA GLY A 102 -13.21 -0.51 11.21
C GLY A 102 -14.18 0.67 11.33
N LEU A 103 -13.85 1.71 12.11
CA LEU A 103 -14.69 2.90 12.25
C LEU A 103 -14.85 3.71 10.97
N THR A 104 -13.87 3.61 10.07
CA THR A 104 -13.86 4.34 8.81
C THR A 104 -14.27 3.49 7.63
N GLU A 105 -14.58 2.21 7.80
CA GLU A 105 -14.81 1.28 6.67
C GLU A 105 -13.61 1.26 5.70
N THR A 106 -12.40 1.29 6.26
CA THR A 106 -11.15 1.13 5.53
C THR A 106 -10.69 -0.32 5.70
N HIS A 107 -10.40 -0.99 4.58
CA HIS A 107 -9.77 -2.30 4.61
C HIS A 107 -8.26 -2.12 4.63
N LEU A 108 -7.58 -2.81 5.54
CA LEU A 108 -6.12 -2.88 5.58
C LEU A 108 -5.65 -4.18 4.93
N LEU A 109 -4.49 -4.13 4.29
CA LEU A 109 -3.77 -5.28 3.74
C LEU A 109 -3.31 -6.27 4.82
N ALA A 110 -3.04 -5.76 6.01
CA ALA A 110 -2.53 -6.53 7.14
C ALA A 110 -3.67 -7.20 7.92
N ASP A 111 -3.62 -8.53 8.00
CA ASP A 111 -4.53 -9.32 8.83
C ASP A 111 -3.97 -9.43 10.26
N PRO A 112 -4.75 -9.16 11.31
CA PRO A 112 -4.27 -9.29 12.68
C PRO A 112 -3.98 -10.74 13.08
N VAL A 113 -2.90 -10.93 13.83
CA VAL A 113 -2.60 -12.15 14.59
C VAL A 113 -2.19 -11.75 16.01
N ASP A 114 -2.23 -12.67 16.98
CA ASP A 114 -2.07 -12.39 18.42
C ASP A 114 -1.01 -11.31 18.74
N ASP A 115 0.23 -11.49 18.28
CA ASP A 115 1.35 -10.58 18.57
C ASP A 115 1.88 -9.84 17.32
N GLY A 116 1.04 -9.60 16.31
CA GLY A 116 1.47 -8.93 15.09
C GLY A 116 0.48 -8.94 13.94
N VAL A 117 1.00 -9.10 12.72
CA VAL A 117 0.20 -9.12 11.50
C VAL A 117 0.66 -10.18 10.53
N GLN A 118 -0.27 -10.71 9.74
CA GLN A 118 0.03 -11.42 8.51
C GLN A 118 -0.02 -10.43 7.34
N LEU A 119 0.97 -10.50 6.45
CA LEU A 119 1.13 -9.58 5.33
C LEU A 119 1.46 -10.35 4.05
N SER A 120 0.96 -9.84 2.93
CA SER A 120 1.29 -10.34 1.59
C SER A 120 1.47 -9.18 0.60
N PHE A 121 2.72 -8.93 0.21
CA PHE A 121 3.10 -7.88 -0.74
C PHE A 121 4.48 -8.16 -1.34
N ALA A 122 4.70 -7.80 -2.60
CA ALA A 122 6.01 -7.82 -3.28
C ALA A 122 6.84 -9.10 -3.01
N GLY A 123 6.20 -10.27 -3.14
CA GLY A 123 6.83 -11.58 -2.92
C GLY A 123 6.99 -12.00 -1.45
N PHE A 124 6.77 -11.11 -0.48
CA PHE A 124 6.66 -11.47 0.93
C PHE A 124 5.30 -12.11 1.20
N TYR A 125 5.30 -13.27 1.87
CA TYR A 125 4.13 -13.87 2.47
C TYR A 125 4.51 -14.44 3.84
N GLY A 126 4.03 -13.83 4.90
CA GLY A 126 4.45 -14.23 6.24
C GLY A 126 3.86 -13.39 7.36
N MET A 127 4.33 -13.70 8.57
CA MET A 127 3.96 -13.00 9.79
C MET A 127 5.03 -11.99 10.16
N VAL A 128 4.60 -10.83 10.65
CA VAL A 128 5.44 -9.79 11.21
C VAL A 128 5.00 -9.55 12.65
N ARG A 129 5.90 -9.77 13.61
CA ARG A 129 5.61 -9.67 15.05
C ARG A 129 6.57 -8.75 15.75
N LEU A 130 6.09 -8.07 16.79
CA LEU A 130 6.96 -7.33 17.69
C LEU A 130 7.57 -8.31 18.70
N SER A 131 8.89 -8.29 18.84
CA SER A 131 9.65 -9.17 19.74
C SER A 131 10.59 -8.34 20.62
N GLU A 132 11.14 -8.93 21.67
CA GLU A 132 12.13 -8.26 22.50
C GLU A 132 13.36 -7.86 21.65
N GLY A 133 13.62 -6.56 21.56
CA GLY A 133 14.74 -5.99 20.81
C GLY A 133 14.51 -5.77 19.30
N GLY A 134 13.37 -6.15 18.72
CA GLY A 134 13.16 -5.96 17.28
C GLY A 134 11.84 -6.46 16.70
N ILE A 135 11.75 -6.42 15.38
CA ILE A 135 10.63 -6.93 14.59
C ILE A 135 11.03 -8.27 13.99
N THR A 136 10.25 -9.31 14.20
CA THR A 136 10.48 -10.63 13.63
C THR A 136 9.61 -10.82 12.39
N PHE A 137 10.25 -11.17 11.29
CA PHE A 137 9.63 -11.58 10.03
C PHE A 137 9.74 -13.09 9.93
N SER A 138 8.62 -13.79 9.78
CA SER A 138 8.57 -15.25 9.68
C SER A 138 7.77 -15.66 8.45
N THR A 139 8.41 -16.43 7.57
CA THR A 139 7.78 -17.12 6.44
C THR A 139 7.77 -18.63 6.71
N GLU A 140 7.22 -19.43 5.79
CA GLU A 140 7.31 -20.89 5.90
C GLU A 140 8.77 -21.39 5.86
N GLU A 141 9.65 -20.66 5.18
CA GLU A 141 11.02 -21.10 4.89
C GLU A 141 12.08 -20.46 5.79
N SER A 142 11.79 -19.29 6.39
CA SER A 142 12.80 -18.53 7.13
C SER A 142 12.21 -17.66 8.24
N THR A 143 13.07 -17.27 9.18
CA THR A 143 12.77 -16.25 10.18
C THR A 143 13.94 -15.30 10.31
N VAL A 144 13.66 -14.00 10.25
CA VAL A 144 14.64 -12.92 10.36
C VAL A 144 14.16 -11.94 11.42
N GLN A 145 15.04 -11.60 12.36
CA GLN A 145 14.79 -10.54 13.33
C GLN A 145 15.54 -9.28 12.93
N VAL A 146 14.82 -8.16 12.87
CA VAL A 146 15.34 -6.85 12.50
C VAL A 146 15.32 -5.95 13.73
N PRO A 147 16.46 -5.38 14.16
CA PRO A 147 16.50 -4.40 15.24
C PRO A 147 15.52 -3.26 14.96
N LEU A 148 14.79 -2.87 16.00
CA LEU A 148 13.73 -1.87 15.88
C LEU A 148 14.27 -0.53 15.36
N GLU A 149 15.42 -0.09 15.87
CA GLU A 149 16.07 1.15 15.45
C GLU A 149 16.46 1.15 13.97
N ASP A 150 17.01 0.03 13.48
CA ASP A 150 17.41 -0.11 12.08
C ASP A 150 16.19 -0.04 11.15
N TYR A 151 15.09 -0.71 11.52
CA TYR A 151 13.84 -0.65 10.77
C TYR A 151 13.27 0.77 10.75
N LEU A 152 13.16 1.41 11.93
CA LEU A 152 12.58 2.76 12.03
C LEU A 152 13.39 3.80 11.25
N GLY A 153 14.73 3.68 11.24
CA GLY A 153 15.59 4.55 10.43
C GLY A 153 15.47 4.31 8.92
N ALA A 154 15.20 3.09 8.48
CA ALA A 154 14.88 2.81 7.08
C ALA A 154 13.49 3.32 6.70
N GLU A 155 12.50 3.11 7.56
CA GLU A 155 11.14 3.59 7.39
C GLU A 155 11.10 5.12 7.30
N GLU A 156 11.79 5.86 8.17
CA GLU A 156 11.83 7.32 8.14
C GLU A 156 12.33 7.88 6.80
N ARG A 157 13.34 7.23 6.20
CA ARG A 157 13.84 7.56 4.86
C ARG A 157 12.79 7.31 3.79
N PHE A 158 12.11 6.17 3.85
CA PHE A 158 11.00 5.86 2.94
C PHE A 158 9.81 6.82 3.10
N LEU A 159 9.44 7.19 4.32
CA LEU A 159 8.36 8.15 4.58
C LEU A 159 8.67 9.54 4.03
N SER A 160 9.95 9.91 4.02
CA SER A 160 10.39 11.19 3.44
C SER A 160 10.13 11.23 1.93
N SER A 161 10.39 10.14 1.18
CA SER A 161 10.05 10.09 -0.25
C SER A 161 8.54 9.95 -0.48
N LEU A 162 7.86 9.11 0.31
CA LEU A 162 6.42 8.85 0.20
C LEU A 162 5.58 10.14 0.23
N ALA A 163 5.94 11.11 1.08
CA ALA A 163 5.22 12.38 1.15
C ALA A 163 5.30 13.19 -0.16
N PHE A 164 6.46 13.20 -0.82
CA PHE A 164 6.62 13.83 -2.13
C PHE A 164 5.86 13.05 -3.21
N ASP A 165 5.96 11.73 -3.21
CA ASP A 165 5.31 10.86 -4.18
C ASP A 165 3.77 10.99 -4.11
N LEU A 166 3.20 11.00 -2.90
CA LEU A 166 1.75 11.19 -2.69
C LEU A 166 1.29 12.58 -3.16
N ARG A 167 2.13 13.61 -3.00
CA ARG A 167 1.82 14.95 -3.50
C ARG A 167 1.82 14.97 -5.02
N GLU A 168 2.84 14.42 -5.67
CA GLU A 168 2.93 14.34 -7.13
C GLU A 168 1.75 13.54 -7.72
N LEU A 169 1.41 12.42 -7.07
CA LEU A 169 0.25 11.61 -7.45
C LEU A 169 -1.05 12.40 -7.32
N PHE A 170 -1.24 13.15 -6.23
CA PHE A 170 -2.42 14.02 -6.06
C PHE A 170 -2.50 15.10 -7.14
N GLU A 171 -1.40 15.80 -7.41
CA GLU A 171 -1.34 16.84 -8.45
C GLU A 171 -1.66 16.27 -9.83
N THR A 172 -1.18 15.06 -10.13
CA THR A 172 -1.46 14.36 -11.38
C THR A 172 -2.92 13.94 -11.47
N CYS A 173 -3.49 13.32 -10.42
CA CYS A 173 -4.91 12.94 -10.38
C CYS A 173 -5.83 14.16 -10.53
N SER A 174 -5.49 15.28 -9.89
CA SER A 174 -6.29 16.52 -9.91
C SER A 174 -6.39 17.12 -11.31
N LYS A 175 -5.32 17.04 -12.11
CA LYS A 175 -5.34 17.49 -13.52
C LYS A 175 -6.38 16.76 -14.38
N HIS A 176 -6.82 15.58 -13.94
CA HIS A 176 -7.77 14.73 -14.64
C HIS A 176 -9.12 14.56 -13.91
N GLY A 177 -9.38 15.31 -12.84
CA GLY A 177 -10.63 15.20 -12.07
C GLY A 177 -10.78 13.89 -11.28
N LEU A 178 -9.67 13.26 -10.90
CA LEU A 178 -9.61 11.98 -10.18
C LEU A 178 -9.30 12.15 -8.68
N GLU A 179 -9.54 13.32 -8.10
CA GLU A 179 -9.24 13.61 -6.69
C GLU A 179 -9.95 12.64 -5.76
N ARG A 180 -11.20 12.29 -6.07
CA ARG A 180 -11.95 11.31 -5.29
C ARG A 180 -11.33 9.92 -5.37
N ALA A 181 -10.87 9.48 -6.54
CA ALA A 181 -10.20 8.19 -6.70
C ALA A 181 -8.89 8.14 -5.92
N PHE A 182 -8.10 9.22 -5.95
CA PHE A 182 -6.92 9.37 -5.12
C PHE A 182 -7.23 9.23 -3.63
N LEU A 183 -8.27 9.92 -3.13
CA LEU A 183 -8.65 9.87 -1.72
C LEU A 183 -9.12 8.47 -1.29
N GLU A 184 -9.82 7.74 -2.17
CA GLU A 184 -10.27 6.38 -1.94
C GLU A 184 -9.07 5.40 -1.92
N ASN A 185 -8.15 5.47 -2.89
CA ASN A 185 -7.00 4.57 -2.97
C ASN A 185 -5.93 4.83 -1.89
N THR A 186 -5.78 6.07 -1.44
CA THR A 186 -4.81 6.43 -0.38
C THR A 186 -5.36 6.30 1.03
N ARG A 187 -6.63 5.87 1.19
CA ARG A 187 -7.28 5.79 2.51
C ARG A 187 -6.51 4.95 3.53
N PRO A 188 -6.01 3.73 3.20
CA PRO A 188 -5.23 2.92 4.14
C PRO A 188 -3.91 3.59 4.54
N VAL A 189 -3.18 4.11 3.55
CA VAL A 189 -1.90 4.81 3.74
C VAL A 189 -2.07 6.03 4.66
N ARG A 190 -3.07 6.88 4.39
CA ARG A 190 -3.35 8.07 5.20
C ARG A 190 -3.74 7.72 6.64
N LEU A 191 -4.54 6.66 6.81
CA LEU A 191 -4.92 6.17 8.13
C LEU A 191 -3.68 5.72 8.91
N LEU A 192 -2.81 4.93 8.30
CA LEU A 192 -1.62 4.40 8.95
C LEU A 192 -0.59 5.51 9.26
N LEU A 193 -0.38 6.48 8.35
CA LEU A 193 0.45 7.66 8.59
C LEU A 193 0.02 8.42 9.86
N LYS A 194 -1.29 8.53 10.09
CA LYS A 194 -1.85 9.13 11.30
C LYS A 194 -1.58 8.29 12.55
N VAL A 195 -1.71 6.96 12.44
CA VAL A 195 -1.47 6.03 13.56
C VAL A 195 0.00 6.05 14.00
N ILE A 196 0.93 5.99 13.04
CA ILE A 196 2.37 6.03 13.35
C ILE A 196 2.82 7.42 13.81
N GLY A 197 1.97 8.43 13.62
CA GLY A 197 2.19 9.80 14.09
C GLY A 197 3.13 10.61 13.21
N TYR A 198 3.21 10.29 11.92
CA TYR A 198 4.08 10.98 10.95
C TYR A 198 3.86 12.50 10.94
N GLU A 199 2.59 12.93 11.03
CA GLU A 199 2.18 14.34 11.05
C GLU A 199 2.84 15.15 12.18
N ASN A 200 3.25 14.51 13.29
CA ASN A 200 3.88 15.19 14.42
C ASN A 200 5.38 15.47 14.21
N GLY A 201 5.99 14.91 13.16
CA GLY A 201 7.39 15.12 12.79
C GLY A 201 7.58 16.15 11.68
N VAL A 202 6.54 16.44 10.89
CA VAL A 202 6.57 17.42 9.79
C VAL A 202 6.47 18.83 10.38
N GLY A 203 7.55 19.30 11.00
CA GLY A 203 7.62 20.59 11.68
C GLY A 203 8.70 20.71 12.77
N ARG A 204 9.59 19.71 12.90
CA ARG A 204 10.82 19.80 13.71
C ARG A 204 12.04 19.86 12.82
#